data_AF-A0A964NSX7-F1
#
_entry.id   AF-A0A964NSX7-F1
#
_cell.length_a   1.000
_cell.length_b   1.000
_cell.length_c   1.000
_cell.angle_alpha   90.00
_cell.angle_beta   90.00
_cell.angle_gamma   90.00
#
_symmetry.space_group_name_H-M   'P 1'
#
loop_
_entity.id
_entity.type
_entity.pdbx_description
1 polymer ?
#
loop_
_entity_poly.entity_id
_entity_poly.type
_entity_poly.pdbx_seq_one_letter_code
_entity_poly.pdbx_strand_id
1 'polypeptide(L)'
;MSTVNLAEVLSRLKRDGHDLAEAMQRLDRLSIEWIDFDRSQAEIVAALLPATRPAGLSLGDRACLALAMSRGATALTTDRAWGRLGLDVQVEVLR
;
A
#
# COMPACT_ATOMS: atom_id res chain seq x y z
N MET A 1 0.47 6.14 4.98
CA MET A 1 0.87 4.91 4.27
C MET A 1 0.85 3.74 5.25
N SER A 2 0.38 2.56 4.83
CA SER A 2 0.38 1.37 5.69
C SER A 2 1.81 0.93 6.00
N THR A 3 2.05 0.44 7.22
CA THR A 3 3.36 -0.13 7.60
C THR A 3 3.72 -1.38 6.80
N VAL A 4 2.73 -2.07 6.17
CA VAL A 4 2.99 -3.15 5.21
C VAL A 4 3.72 -2.62 3.96
N ASN A 5 3.27 -1.49 3.42
CA ASN A 5 3.94 -0.88 2.26
C ASN A 5 5.29 -0.27 2.66
N LEU A 6 5.43 0.25 3.89
CA LEU A 6 6.73 0.67 4.41
C LEU A 6 7.71 -0.51 4.44
N ALA A 7 7.27 -1.70 4.86
CA ALA A 7 8.11 -2.90 4.85
C ALA A 7 8.55 -3.29 3.43
N GLU A 8 7.69 -3.16 2.41
CA GLU A 8 8.06 -3.38 1.00
C GLU A 8 9.14 -2.38 0.54
N VAL A 9 8.97 -1.09 0.86
CA VAL A 9 9.96 -0.04 0.55
C VAL A 9 11.30 -0.32 1.22
N LEU A 10 11.32 -0.60 2.53
CA LEU A 10 12.55 -0.88 3.26
C LEU A 10 13.24 -2.17 2.79
N SER A 11 12.47 -3.21 2.48
CA SER A 11 13.02 -4.45 1.93
C SER A 11 13.67 -4.22 0.57
N ARG A 12 13.04 -3.41 -0.29
CA ARG A 12 13.60 -3.01 -1.58
C ARG A 12 14.89 -2.23 -1.41
N LEU A 13 14.90 -1.22 -0.54
CA LEU A 13 16.09 -0.42 -0.27
C LEU A 13 17.23 -1.28 0.30
N LYS A 14 16.94 -2.20 1.22
CA LYS A 14 17.95 -3.11 1.76
C LYS A 14 18.54 -4.02 0.69
N ARG A 15 17.69 -4.59 -0.17
CA ARG A 15 18.12 -5.43 -1.31
C ARG A 15 19.04 -4.66 -2.26
N ASP A 16 18.74 -3.39 -2.48
CA ASP A 16 19.51 -2.52 -3.38
C ASP A 16 20.78 -1.94 -2.69
N GLY A 17 21.10 -2.39 -1.46
CA GLY A 17 22.35 -2.11 -0.75
C GLY A 17 22.32 -0.90 0.19
N HIS A 18 21.15 -0.29 0.41
CA HIS A 18 21.02 0.87 1.29
C HIS A 18 21.07 0.49 2.78
N ASP A 19 21.58 1.41 3.59
CA ASP A 19 21.45 1.34 5.04
C ASP A 19 20.02 1.70 5.47
N LEU A 20 19.46 0.92 6.39
CA LEU A 20 18.06 1.08 6.81
C LEU A 20 17.86 2.29 7.72
N ALA A 21 18.83 2.63 8.57
CA ALA A 21 18.71 3.79 9.45
C ALA A 21 18.78 5.08 8.63
N GLU A 22 19.69 5.15 7.67
CA GLU A 22 19.75 6.27 6.73
C GLU A 22 18.49 6.36 5.85
N ALA A 23 17.97 5.22 5.36
CA ALA A 23 16.72 5.18 4.61
C ALA A 23 15.54 5.73 5.43
N MET A 24 15.39 5.30 6.68
CA MET A 24 14.33 5.80 7.57
C MET A 24 14.46 7.30 7.82
N GLN A 25 15.67 7.80 8.09
CA GLN A 25 15.89 9.25 8.26
C GLN A 25 15.51 10.07 7.02
N ARG A 26 15.66 9.51 5.81
CA ARG A 26 15.22 10.18 4.57
C ARG A 26 13.71 10.12 4.42
N LEU A 27 13.08 8.99 4.75
CA LEU A 27 11.63 8.82 4.69
C LEU A 27 10.92 9.73 5.72
N ASP A 28 11.47 9.90 6.91
CA ASP A 28 10.92 10.77 7.97
C ASP A 28 10.94 12.26 7.60
N ARG A 29 11.70 12.66 6.56
CA ARG A 29 11.66 14.03 6.01
C ARG A 29 10.46 14.23 5.08
N LEU A 30 9.80 13.16 4.66
CA LEU A 30 8.58 13.23 3.88
C LEU A 30 7.40 13.44 4.83
N SER A 31 6.39 14.18 4.40
CA SER A 31 5.15 14.36 5.17
C SER A 31 4.22 13.14 5.03
N ILE A 32 4.73 11.94 5.35
CA ILE A 32 3.98 10.69 5.29
C ILE A 32 3.66 10.24 6.72
N GLU A 33 2.37 10.05 7.00
CA GLU A 33 1.92 9.40 8.24
C GLU A 33 2.04 7.88 8.08
N TRP A 34 2.70 7.20 9.02
CA TRP A 34 2.77 5.73 9.06
C TRP A 34 1.58 5.18 9.85
N ILE A 35 0.78 4.31 9.23
CA ILE A 35 -0.41 3.71 9.85
C ILE A 35 -0.16 2.22 10.09
N ASP A 36 -0.32 1.78 11.34
CA ASP A 36 -0.21 0.38 11.72
C ASP A 36 -1.23 -0.50 10.99
N PHE A 37 -0.81 -1.71 10.61
CA PHE A 37 -1.70 -2.71 10.03
C PHE A 37 -2.41 -3.48 11.14
N ASP A 38 -3.68 -3.14 11.34
CA ASP A 38 -4.51 -3.71 12.39
C ASP A 38 -5.39 -4.88 11.89
N ARG A 39 -6.15 -5.44 12.83
CA ARG A 39 -7.09 -6.54 12.56
C ARG A 39 -8.18 -6.17 11.55
N SER A 40 -8.74 -4.96 11.61
CA SER A 40 -9.81 -4.54 10.70
C SER A 40 -9.29 -4.46 9.27
N GLN A 41 -8.09 -3.91 9.08
CA GLN A 41 -7.42 -3.89 7.78
C GLN A 41 -7.13 -5.32 7.28
N ALA A 42 -6.74 -6.25 8.15
CA ALA A 42 -6.54 -7.66 7.77
C ALA A 42 -7.81 -8.34 7.24
N GLU A 43 -8.97 -8.07 7.85
CA GLU A 43 -10.26 -8.58 7.40
C GLU A 43 -10.64 -8.01 6.02
N ILE A 44 -10.42 -6.71 5.79
CA ILE A 44 -10.65 -6.05 4.48
C ILE A 44 -9.71 -6.63 3.41
N VAL A 45 -8.42 -6.80 3.72
CA VAL A 45 -7.44 -7.40 2.81
C VAL A 45 -7.89 -8.79 2.34
N ALA A 46 -8.39 -9.63 3.25
CA ALA A 46 -8.90 -10.95 2.90
C ALA A 46 -10.12 -10.86 1.96
N ALA A 47 -11.04 -9.93 2.24
CA ALA A 47 -12.24 -9.71 1.42
C ALA A 47 -11.91 -9.20 0.00
N LEU A 48 -10.81 -8.44 -0.17
CA LEU A 48 -10.36 -7.94 -1.47
C LEU A 48 -9.76 -9.03 -2.38
N LEU A 49 -9.40 -10.20 -1.85
CA LEU A 49 -8.65 -11.21 -2.60
C LEU A 49 -9.34 -11.67 -3.92
N PRO A 50 -10.64 -11.99 -3.96
CA PRO A 50 -11.27 -12.47 -5.20
C PRO A 50 -11.26 -11.43 -6.33
N ALA A 51 -11.44 -10.15 -6.00
CA ALA A 51 -11.48 -9.07 -6.96
C ALA A 51 -10.07 -8.66 -7.45
N THR A 52 -9.05 -8.85 -6.62
CA THR A 52 -7.70 -8.33 -6.87
C THR A 52 -6.72 -9.39 -7.37
N ARG A 53 -6.93 -10.68 -7.06
CA ARG A 53 -6.09 -11.79 -7.50
C ARG A 53 -5.97 -11.91 -9.03
N PRO A 54 -7.05 -11.76 -9.84
CA PRO A 54 -6.94 -11.81 -11.30
C PRO A 54 -6.06 -10.69 -11.89
N ALA A 55 -5.98 -9.56 -11.19
CA ALA A 55 -5.13 -8.42 -11.57
C ALA A 55 -3.71 -8.53 -11.00
N GLY A 56 -3.37 -9.60 -10.27
CA GLY A 56 -2.02 -9.85 -9.78
C GLY A 56 -1.61 -9.03 -8.55
N LEU A 57 -2.54 -8.35 -7.89
CA LEU A 57 -2.22 -7.49 -6.74
C LEU A 57 -1.59 -8.29 -5.59
N SER A 58 -0.54 -7.71 -5.01
CA SER A 58 0.19 -8.23 -3.86
C SER A 58 -0.61 -8.11 -2.56
N LEU A 59 -0.05 -8.63 -1.45
CA LEU A 59 -0.58 -8.36 -0.12
C LEU A 59 -0.45 -6.88 0.25
N GLY A 60 0.68 -6.25 -0.10
CA GLY A 60 0.92 -4.82 0.13
C GLY A 60 -0.04 -3.94 -0.66
N ASP A 61 -0.36 -4.31 -1.91
CA ASP A 61 -1.37 -3.60 -2.72
C ASP A 61 -2.73 -3.61 -2.03
N ARG A 62 -3.16 -4.79 -1.56
CA ARG A 62 -4.41 -4.92 -0.80
C ARG A 62 -4.35 -4.18 0.53
N ALA A 63 -3.21 -4.12 1.22
CA ALA A 63 -3.06 -3.36 2.47
C ALA A 63 -3.22 -1.85 2.23
N CYS A 64 -2.68 -1.33 1.12
CA CYS A 64 -2.88 0.06 0.72
C CYS A 64 -4.36 0.35 0.41
N LEU A 65 -5.03 -0.52 -0.36
CA LEU A 65 -6.47 -0.40 -0.65
C LEU A 65 -7.31 -0.48 0.64
N ALA A 66 -7.00 -1.42 1.54
CA ALA A 66 -7.70 -1.58 2.81
C ALA A 66 -7.57 -0.34 3.70
N LEU A 67 -6.37 0.26 3.77
CA LEU A 67 -6.16 1.50 4.48
C LEU A 67 -6.99 2.65 3.87
N ALA A 68 -6.98 2.80 2.54
CA ALA A 68 -7.76 3.81 1.83
C ALA A 68 -9.27 3.66 2.11
N MET A 69 -9.79 2.44 2.04
CA MET A 69 -11.18 2.13 2.42
C MET A 69 -11.48 2.51 3.87
N SER A 70 -10.62 2.14 4.82
CA SER A 70 -10.83 2.42 6.25
C SER A 70 -10.85 3.91 6.60
N ARG A 71 -10.18 4.74 5.79
CA ARG A 71 -10.07 6.20 5.99
C ARG A 71 -10.98 7.01 5.07
N GLY A 72 -11.72 6.37 4.17
CA GLY A 72 -12.48 7.06 3.11
C GLY A 72 -11.57 7.93 2.22
N ALA A 73 -10.33 7.47 1.99
CA ALA A 73 -9.31 8.21 1.25
C ALA A 73 -9.11 7.64 -0.17
N THR A 74 -8.41 8.39 -1.02
CA THR A 74 -8.01 7.95 -2.36
C THR A 74 -6.73 7.15 -2.30
N ALA A 75 -6.73 5.96 -2.90
CA ALA A 75 -5.53 5.17 -3.10
C ALA A 75 -4.76 5.66 -4.34
N LEU A 76 -3.49 6.00 -4.17
CA LEU A 76 -2.61 6.43 -5.25
C LEU A 76 -1.76 5.27 -5.75
N THR A 77 -1.64 5.11 -7.07
CA THR A 77 -0.80 4.06 -7.66
C THR A 77 -0.29 4.46 -9.03
N THR A 78 0.82 3.86 -9.47
CA THR A 78 1.27 3.91 -10.87
C THR A 78 0.87 2.64 -11.64
N ASP A 79 0.26 1.66 -10.96
CA ASP A 79 -0.22 0.44 -11.59
C ASP A 79 -1.60 0.65 -12.22
N ARG A 80 -1.65 0.61 -13.55
CA ARG A 80 -2.87 0.78 -14.34
C ARG A 80 -3.90 -0.32 -14.11
N ALA A 81 -3.50 -1.48 -13.59
CA ALA A 81 -4.40 -2.59 -13.28
C ALA A 81 -5.44 -2.18 -12.23
N TRP A 82 -5.07 -1.32 -11.28
CA TRP A 82 -5.96 -0.90 -10.19
C TRP A 82 -7.13 -0.06 -10.69
N GLY A 83 -6.91 0.81 -11.69
CA GLY A 83 -7.96 1.68 -12.24
C GLY A 83 -9.09 0.94 -12.97
N ARG A 84 -8.97 -0.39 -13.12
CA ARG A 84 -10.00 -1.26 -13.72
C ARG A 84 -10.72 -2.11 -12.68
N LEU A 85 -10.34 -2.02 -11.42
CA LEU A 85 -10.97 -2.77 -10.34
C LEU A 85 -12.28 -2.07 -9.97
N GLY A 86 -13.40 -2.81 -10.02
CA GLY A 86 -14.71 -2.32 -9.58
C GLY A 86 -14.85 -2.35 -8.06
N LEU A 87 -13.92 -1.72 -7.34
CA LEU A 87 -13.88 -1.68 -5.87
C LEU A 87 -14.60 -0.44 -5.35
N ASP A 88 -15.13 -0.54 -4.13
CA ASP A 88 -15.71 0.57 -3.38
C ASP A 88 -14.61 1.40 -2.68
N VAL A 89 -13.65 1.89 -3.47
CA VAL A 89 -12.57 2.77 -3.03
C VAL A 89 -12.12 3.63 -4.21
N GLN A 90 -11.86 4.90 -3.97
CA GLN A 90 -11.32 5.77 -5.01
C GLN A 90 -9.86 5.39 -5.30
N VAL A 91 -9.55 5.17 -6.56
CA VAL A 91 -8.19 4.91 -7.04
C VAL A 91 -7.80 5.98 -8.05
N GLU A 92 -6.67 6.63 -7.82
CA GLU A 92 -6.06 7.55 -8.77
C GLU A 92 -4.76 6.94 -9.32
N VAL A 93 -4.73 6.76 -10.65
CA VAL A 93 -3.56 6.26 -11.36
C VAL A 93 -2.69 7.44 -11.80
N LEU A 94 -1.52 7.57 -11.20
CA LEU A 94 -0.53 8.61 -11.48
C LEU A 94 0.26 8.28 -12.75
N ARG A 95 0.75 9.33 -13.44
CA ARG A 95 1.42 9.27 -14.76
C ARG A 95 2.80 9.86 -14.75
#